data_AF-A0A1M6RMM0-F1
#
_entry.id   AF-A0A1M6RMM0-F1
#
_cell.length_a   1.000
_cell.length_b   1.000
_cell.length_c   1.000
_cell.angle_alpha   90.00
_cell.angle_beta   90.00
_cell.angle_gamma   90.00
#
_symmetry.space_group_name_H-M   'P 1'
#
loop_
_entity.id
_entity.type
_entity.pdbx_description
1 polymer ?
#
loop_
_entity_poly.entity_id
_entity_poly.type
_entity_poly.pdbx_seq_one_letter_code
_entity_poly.pdbx_strand_id
1 'polypeptide(L)'
;MRTPGVERGRMRPREKVTHVRRHVGRALVTMAVVGAVVSGCAGPGGPGTGAVIGDHVISLNDVEQQIDAALTDPDQTAAASVFGWGTDGLSRLVVESAVSNTVVGGAATAAGVRVPPEELEGIAENVALGMLQQQLQMGNMAVRDPSVVDGILEITRRAAPWQAAAIELGRHAIGRVSVVVDEVTVRDRETAERFARLLASGGNLAEQVLAEPGARRGAAYAAGTDTERAGTILFGVPEGTVVAYQPNPANASWSVARVVQRRTDGPGDPAAAEQLSQSELLNIGIRVAQAEQGNNPVVVNPRFGVWDPVGFRLVAPEDQAGLVILPS
;
A
#
# COMPACT_ATOMS: atom_id res chain seq x y z
N MET A 1 -72.02 39.59 -25.80
CA MET A 1 -72.81 40.73 -26.29
C MET A 1 -71.88 41.72 -26.99
N ARG A 2 -72.17 42.02 -28.27
CA ARG A 2 -71.78 43.16 -29.13
C ARG A 2 -70.49 43.96 -28.85
N THR A 3 -69.61 43.95 -29.86
CA THR A 3 -68.64 44.98 -30.33
C THR A 3 -69.31 46.36 -30.60
N PRO A 4 -68.68 47.47 -31.11
CA PRO A 4 -67.34 47.68 -31.75
C PRO A 4 -66.65 49.08 -31.53
N GLY A 5 -65.54 49.33 -32.25
CA GLY A 5 -65.04 50.66 -32.70
C GLY A 5 -63.53 50.80 -32.52
N VAL A 6 -62.61 50.64 -33.48
CA VAL A 6 -62.42 51.16 -34.87
C VAL A 6 -62.35 52.69 -34.93
N GLU A 7 -61.17 53.26 -35.21
CA GLU A 7 -60.92 54.05 -36.44
C GLU A 7 -59.49 54.63 -36.62
N ARG A 8 -58.96 54.41 -37.84
CA ARG A 8 -58.13 55.26 -38.73
C ARG A 8 -56.88 55.94 -38.14
N GLY A 9 -55.65 55.70 -38.61
CA GLY A 9 -55.21 55.47 -39.98
C GLY A 9 -54.76 56.78 -40.65
N ARG A 10 -53.45 57.07 -40.66
CA ARG A 10 -52.88 58.07 -41.59
C ARG A 10 -51.41 57.80 -41.93
N MET A 11 -51.22 57.53 -43.22
CA MET A 11 -50.09 57.83 -44.12
C MET A 11 -48.65 57.51 -43.72
N ARG A 12 -48.02 56.65 -44.53
CA ARG A 12 -46.58 56.70 -44.83
C ARG A 12 -46.31 57.85 -45.81
N PRO A 13 -45.08 58.37 -45.87
CA PRO A 13 -44.21 57.97 -46.97
C PRO A 13 -42.75 57.69 -46.56
N ARG A 14 -42.07 56.99 -47.47
CA ARG A 14 -40.69 56.52 -47.44
C ARG A 14 -39.69 57.68 -47.51
N GLU A 15 -38.56 57.54 -46.83
CA GLU A 15 -37.28 57.98 -47.38
C GLU A 15 -36.14 57.08 -46.87
N LYS A 16 -35.28 56.65 -47.82
CA LYS A 16 -34.04 55.89 -47.60
C LYS A 16 -32.90 56.89 -47.73
N VAL A 17 -31.99 57.00 -46.76
CA VAL A 17 -30.56 57.25 -47.04
C VAL A 17 -29.70 56.60 -45.95
N THR A 18 -28.72 55.85 -46.45
CA THR A 18 -27.65 55.11 -45.78
C THR A 18 -26.63 56.04 -45.14
N HIS A 19 -26.15 55.74 -43.93
CA HIS A 19 -24.76 56.06 -43.54
C HIS A 19 -24.17 54.97 -42.64
N VAL A 20 -22.91 54.68 -42.91
CA VAL A 20 -22.11 53.53 -42.47
C VAL A 20 -21.22 53.90 -41.28
N ARG A 21 -20.93 52.89 -40.43
CA ARG A 21 -19.81 52.70 -39.49
C ARG A 21 -19.81 53.44 -38.14
N ARG A 22 -19.77 52.67 -37.04
CA ARG A 22 -18.54 52.05 -36.49
C ARG A 22 -18.85 50.89 -35.53
N HIS A 23 -17.92 49.93 -35.55
CA HIS A 23 -17.71 48.71 -34.76
C HIS A 23 -18.10 48.82 -33.27
N VAL A 24 -18.56 47.77 -32.59
CA VAL A 24 -17.77 46.60 -32.14
C VAL A 24 -18.66 45.36 -32.03
N GLY A 25 -18.24 44.28 -32.70
CA GLY A 25 -18.85 42.97 -32.60
C GLY A 25 -18.42 42.24 -31.33
N ARG A 26 -19.38 41.55 -30.70
CA ARG A 26 -19.09 40.48 -29.74
C ARG A 26 -19.47 39.16 -30.40
N ALA A 27 -18.46 38.51 -30.95
CA ALA A 27 -18.55 37.11 -31.36
C ALA A 27 -18.60 36.24 -30.10
N LEU A 28 -19.67 35.46 -29.97
CA LEU A 28 -19.78 34.36 -29.01
C LEU A 28 -18.85 33.24 -29.49
N VAL A 29 -17.71 33.10 -28.82
CA VAL A 29 -16.83 31.94 -28.97
C VAL A 29 -17.42 30.83 -28.12
N THR A 30 -18.01 29.84 -28.80
CA THR A 30 -18.38 28.55 -28.22
C THR A 30 -17.09 27.83 -27.84
N MET A 31 -16.75 27.86 -26.56
CA MET A 31 -15.56 27.19 -26.05
C MET A 31 -15.84 25.69 -25.97
N ALA A 32 -15.51 24.97 -27.04
CA ALA A 32 -15.37 23.53 -27.00
C ALA A 32 -14.17 23.21 -26.10
N VAL A 33 -14.43 22.78 -24.87
CA VAL A 33 -13.41 22.15 -24.02
C VAL A 33 -13.16 20.78 -24.62
N VAL A 34 -12.30 20.73 -25.64
CA VAL A 34 -11.52 19.53 -25.92
C VAL A 34 -10.58 19.42 -24.73
N GLY A 35 -10.92 18.55 -23.79
CA GLY A 35 -10.03 18.14 -22.73
C GLY A 35 -8.81 17.50 -23.38
N ALA A 36 -7.79 18.31 -23.62
CA ALA A 36 -6.46 17.81 -23.87
C ALA A 36 -6.14 16.90 -22.69
N VAL A 37 -6.02 15.61 -22.96
CA VAL A 37 -5.38 14.68 -22.05
C VAL A 37 -3.94 15.16 -21.97
N VAL A 38 -3.70 16.08 -21.06
CA VAL A 38 -2.36 16.43 -20.63
C VAL A 38 -1.88 15.15 -19.96
N SER A 39 -1.16 14.33 -20.71
CA SER A 39 -0.18 13.38 -20.18
C SER A 39 0.92 14.21 -19.52
N GLY A 40 0.55 14.91 -18.46
CA GLY A 40 1.43 15.70 -17.62
C GLY A 40 2.13 14.76 -16.68
N CYS A 41 3.41 15.02 -16.45
CA CYS A 41 4.30 14.27 -15.57
C CYS A 41 3.79 14.17 -14.13
N ALA A 42 2.77 13.36 -13.88
CA ALA A 42 2.45 12.81 -12.58
C ALA A 42 3.29 11.55 -12.41
N GLY A 43 4.61 11.73 -12.38
CA GLY A 43 5.48 10.70 -11.84
C GLY A 43 5.22 10.57 -10.33
N PRO A 44 5.54 9.44 -9.71
CA PRO A 44 5.54 9.36 -8.25
C PRO A 44 6.41 10.49 -7.66
N GLY A 45 5.80 11.38 -6.88
CA GLY A 45 6.41 12.63 -6.40
C GLY A 45 6.00 13.90 -7.15
N GLY A 46 5.07 13.82 -8.11
CA GLY A 46 4.45 14.99 -8.74
C GLY A 46 3.57 15.80 -7.77
N PRO A 47 3.26 17.08 -8.10
CA PRO A 47 2.41 17.93 -7.28
C PRO A 47 1.08 17.24 -6.95
N GLY A 48 0.72 17.16 -5.67
CA GLY A 48 -0.56 16.57 -5.23
C GLY A 48 -0.59 15.04 -5.10
N THR A 49 0.54 14.34 -5.22
CA THR A 49 0.61 12.87 -5.04
C THR A 49 1.18 12.48 -3.68
N GLY A 50 0.43 11.67 -2.91
CA GLY A 50 0.84 11.06 -1.65
C GLY A 50 1.57 9.73 -1.84
N ALA A 51 1.03 8.84 -2.68
CA ALA A 51 1.69 7.62 -3.12
C ALA A 51 1.13 7.14 -4.47
N VAL A 52 1.87 6.27 -5.15
CA VAL A 52 1.49 5.60 -6.40
C VAL A 52 1.70 4.10 -6.27
N ILE A 53 0.72 3.31 -6.69
CA ILE A 53 0.75 1.84 -6.71
C ILE A 53 0.19 1.38 -8.06
N GLY A 54 1.07 1.05 -9.01
CA GLY A 54 0.65 0.80 -10.40
C GLY A 54 -0.10 2.00 -10.96
N ASP A 55 -1.35 1.80 -11.37
CA ASP A 55 -2.24 2.86 -11.89
C ASP A 55 -3.03 3.60 -10.79
N HIS A 56 -2.93 3.17 -9.53
CA HIS A 56 -3.62 3.81 -8.42
C HIS A 56 -2.79 4.95 -7.82
N VAL A 57 -3.41 6.11 -7.70
CA VAL A 57 -2.81 7.30 -7.06
C VAL A 57 -3.52 7.57 -5.74
N ILE A 58 -2.76 7.60 -4.66
CA ILE A 58 -3.21 8.13 -3.36
C ILE A 58 -2.96 9.63 -3.37
N SER A 59 -4.03 10.41 -3.28
CA SER A 59 -4.00 11.87 -3.27
C SER A 59 -3.23 12.41 -2.06
N LEU A 60 -2.40 13.42 -2.27
CA LEU A 60 -1.70 14.10 -1.19
C LEU A 60 -2.68 14.80 -0.25
N ASN A 61 -3.73 15.41 -0.80
CA ASN A 61 -4.73 16.14 -0.03
C ASN A 61 -5.49 15.23 0.94
N ASP A 62 -5.85 14.01 0.50
CA ASP A 62 -6.61 13.06 1.32
C ASP A 62 -5.75 12.55 2.48
N VAL A 63 -4.46 12.35 2.22
CA VAL A 63 -3.48 11.98 3.25
C VAL A 63 -3.24 13.14 4.21
N GLU A 64 -3.06 14.37 3.72
CA GLU A 64 -2.88 15.56 4.57
C GLU A 64 -4.07 15.78 5.50
N GLN A 65 -5.29 15.63 4.99
CA GLN A 65 -6.49 15.76 5.81
C GLN A 65 -6.53 14.71 6.94
N GLN A 66 -6.12 13.47 6.67
CA GLN A 66 -6.06 12.42 7.69
C GLN A 66 -4.94 12.65 8.70
N ILE A 67 -3.80 13.17 8.24
CA ILE A 67 -2.68 13.55 9.11
C ILE A 67 -3.11 14.69 10.03
N ASP A 68 -3.73 15.74 9.50
CA ASP A 68 -4.22 16.88 10.27
C ASP A 68 -5.25 16.45 11.32
N ALA A 69 -6.18 15.56 10.95
CA ALA A 69 -7.12 14.98 11.88
C ALA A 69 -6.43 14.21 13.02
N ALA A 70 -5.43 13.38 12.69
CA ALA A 70 -4.68 12.62 13.70
C ALA A 70 -3.81 13.52 14.60
N LEU A 71 -3.23 14.59 14.07
CA LEU A 71 -2.37 15.53 14.81
C LEU A 71 -3.15 16.50 15.69
N THR A 72 -4.42 16.77 15.36
CA THR A 72 -5.30 17.64 16.17
C THR A 72 -6.09 16.86 17.22
N ASP A 73 -6.10 15.54 17.14
CA ASP A 73 -6.71 14.65 18.12
C ASP A 73 -5.77 14.46 19.34
N PRO A 74 -6.17 14.95 20.54
CA PRO A 74 -5.35 14.84 21.74
C PRO A 74 -5.10 13.40 22.17
N ASP A 75 -6.03 12.47 21.91
CA ASP A 75 -5.91 11.07 22.33
C ASP A 75 -4.90 10.35 21.44
N GLN A 76 -4.96 10.57 20.12
CA GLN A 76 -3.97 10.01 19.18
C GLN A 76 -2.57 10.59 19.39
N THR A 77 -2.44 11.87 19.73
CA THR A 77 -1.13 12.47 20.05
C THR A 77 -0.58 11.97 21.39
N ALA A 78 -1.44 11.75 22.40
CA ALA A 78 -1.06 11.09 23.64
C ALA A 78 -0.59 9.65 23.38
N ALA A 79 -1.34 8.87 22.58
CA ALA A 79 -0.96 7.53 22.17
C ALA A 79 0.37 7.51 21.40
N ALA A 80 0.55 8.41 20.42
CA ALA A 80 1.80 8.51 19.66
C ALA A 80 3.02 8.74 20.57
N SER A 81 2.88 9.58 21.61
CA SER A 81 3.96 9.87 22.56
C SER A 81 4.44 8.63 23.32
N VAL A 82 3.54 7.68 23.61
CA VAL A 82 3.87 6.40 24.27
C VAL A 82 4.78 5.53 23.42
N PHE A 83 4.64 5.60 22.09
CA PHE A 83 5.51 4.88 21.15
C PHE A 83 6.74 5.70 20.73
N GLY A 84 6.94 6.88 21.31
CA GLY A 84 8.01 7.80 20.91
C GLY A 84 7.79 8.38 19.51
N TRP A 85 6.57 8.32 18.98
CA TRP A 85 6.24 8.87 17.67
C TRP A 85 6.02 10.38 17.79
N GLY A 86 6.86 11.14 17.09
CA GLY A 86 6.60 12.55 16.79
C GLY A 86 5.60 12.72 15.65
N THR A 87 5.48 13.96 15.17
CA THR A 87 4.63 14.32 14.01
C THR A 87 4.92 13.45 12.79
N ASP A 88 6.20 13.17 12.54
CA ASP A 88 6.65 12.39 11.38
C ASP A 88 6.25 10.92 11.52
N GLY A 89 6.30 10.36 12.73
CA GLY A 89 5.89 8.99 13.01
C GLY A 89 4.39 8.79 12.78
N LEU A 90 3.57 9.72 13.29
CA LEU A 90 2.12 9.65 13.08
C LEU A 90 1.75 9.89 11.60
N SER A 91 2.45 10.81 10.93
CA SER A 91 2.27 11.04 9.49
C SER A 91 2.58 9.79 8.67
N ARG A 92 3.69 9.11 8.99
CA ARG A 92 4.06 7.83 8.35
C ARG A 92 3.02 6.77 8.56
N LEU A 93 2.49 6.64 9.78
CA LEU A 93 1.46 5.64 10.11
C LEU A 93 0.16 5.84 9.31
N VAL A 94 -0.26 7.10 9.13
CA VAL A 94 -1.43 7.43 8.30
C VAL A 94 -1.18 7.05 6.84
N VAL A 95 -0.04 7.44 6.28
CA VAL A 95 0.34 7.12 4.88
C VAL A 95 0.47 5.61 4.68
N GLU A 96 1.12 4.92 5.61
CA GLU A 96 1.29 3.47 5.62
C GLU A 96 -0.08 2.77 5.60
N SER A 97 -1.02 3.18 6.46
CA SER A 97 -2.35 2.60 6.44
C SER A 97 -3.08 2.84 5.12
N ALA A 98 -2.94 4.02 4.51
CA ALA A 98 -3.54 4.31 3.20
C ALA A 98 -2.95 3.41 2.09
N VAL A 99 -1.62 3.24 2.08
CA VAL A 99 -0.93 2.33 1.15
C VAL A 99 -1.39 0.89 1.39
N SER A 100 -1.34 0.40 2.64
CA SER A 100 -1.73 -0.97 2.99
C SER A 100 -3.19 -1.27 2.65
N ASN A 101 -4.11 -0.34 2.89
CA ASN A 101 -5.51 -0.46 2.44
C ASN A 101 -5.63 -0.61 0.92
N THR A 102 -4.82 0.14 0.17
CA THR A 102 -4.83 0.06 -1.30
C THR A 102 -4.27 -1.28 -1.78
N VAL A 103 -3.10 -1.69 -1.27
CA VAL A 103 -2.43 -2.93 -1.67
C VAL A 103 -3.26 -4.16 -1.29
N VAL A 104 -3.65 -4.26 -0.02
CA VAL A 104 -4.36 -5.43 0.50
C VAL A 104 -5.82 -5.43 0.04
N GLY A 105 -6.49 -4.27 0.01
CA GLY A 105 -7.87 -4.16 -0.47
C GLY A 105 -8.01 -4.50 -1.96
N GLY A 106 -7.04 -4.10 -2.78
CA GLY A 106 -6.97 -4.49 -4.20
C GLY A 106 -6.84 -6.00 -4.37
N ALA A 107 -5.92 -6.62 -3.65
CA ALA A 107 -5.73 -8.07 -3.67
C ALA A 107 -6.95 -8.84 -3.15
N ALA A 108 -7.57 -8.39 -2.05
CA ALA A 108 -8.78 -8.99 -1.50
C ALA A 108 -9.95 -8.92 -2.51
N THR A 109 -10.11 -7.77 -3.18
CA THR A 109 -11.12 -7.60 -4.23
C THR A 109 -10.88 -8.56 -5.39
N ALA A 110 -9.64 -8.66 -5.86
CA ALA A 110 -9.27 -9.58 -6.94
C ALA A 110 -9.51 -11.05 -6.56
N ALA A 111 -9.27 -11.42 -5.30
CA ALA A 111 -9.52 -12.75 -4.76
C ALA A 111 -11.00 -13.01 -4.41
N GLY A 112 -11.89 -12.01 -4.51
CA GLY A 112 -13.29 -12.14 -4.10
C GLY A 112 -13.48 -12.30 -2.58
N VAL A 113 -12.47 -11.94 -1.79
CA VAL A 113 -12.46 -11.99 -0.34
C VAL A 113 -13.23 -10.80 0.24
N ARG A 114 -14.04 -11.04 1.27
CA ARG A 114 -14.81 -10.00 1.96
C ARG A 114 -14.63 -10.13 3.46
N VAL A 115 -14.50 -8.99 4.13
CA VAL A 115 -14.45 -8.89 5.58
C VAL A 115 -15.78 -8.30 6.08
N PRO A 116 -16.48 -8.97 6.99
CA PRO A 116 -17.68 -8.42 7.58
C PRO A 116 -17.35 -7.28 8.58
N PRO A 117 -18.17 -6.21 8.65
CA PRO A 117 -17.91 -5.06 9.52
C PRO A 117 -17.72 -5.40 11.00
N GLU A 118 -18.43 -6.42 11.50
CA GLU A 118 -18.35 -6.88 12.88
C GLU A 118 -16.99 -7.48 13.25
N GLU A 119 -16.21 -7.98 12.29
CA GLU A 119 -14.85 -8.50 12.55
C GLU A 119 -13.82 -7.37 12.71
N LEU A 120 -14.10 -6.19 12.16
CA LEU A 120 -13.16 -5.07 12.17
C LEU A 120 -12.89 -4.56 13.59
N GLU A 121 -13.93 -4.42 14.41
CA GLU A 121 -13.76 -3.94 15.79
C GLU A 121 -12.97 -4.96 16.61
N GLY A 122 -13.28 -6.25 16.48
CA GLY A 122 -12.53 -7.31 17.18
C GLY A 122 -11.05 -7.34 16.79
N ILE A 123 -10.72 -7.07 15.52
CA ILE A 123 -9.33 -6.95 15.07
C ILE A 123 -8.66 -5.71 15.66
N ALA A 124 -9.33 -4.55 15.62
CA ALA A 124 -8.81 -3.32 16.21
C ALA A 124 -8.51 -3.48 17.71
N GLU A 125 -9.45 -4.09 18.45
CA GLU A 125 -9.32 -4.36 19.88
C GLU A 125 -8.16 -5.33 20.17
N ASN A 126 -8.05 -6.44 19.44
CA ASN A 126 -6.98 -7.43 19.65
C ASN A 126 -5.59 -6.82 19.39
N VAL A 127 -5.45 -6.00 18.35
CA VAL A 127 -4.19 -5.31 18.05
C VAL A 127 -3.89 -4.26 19.12
N ALA A 128 -4.89 -3.49 19.55
CA ALA A 128 -4.74 -2.52 20.63
C ALA A 128 -4.28 -3.19 21.93
N LEU A 129 -4.89 -4.31 22.31
CA LEU A 129 -4.50 -5.10 23.48
C LEU A 129 -3.05 -5.57 23.39
N GLY A 130 -2.60 -6.04 22.22
CA GLY A 130 -1.20 -6.42 21.99
C GLY A 130 -0.24 -5.24 22.19
N MET A 131 -0.56 -4.08 21.61
CA MET A 131 0.24 -2.86 21.76
C MET A 131 0.31 -2.38 23.22
N LEU A 132 -0.83 -2.38 23.93
CA LEU A 132 -0.91 -2.03 25.35
C LEU A 132 -0.08 -3.00 26.21
N GLN A 133 -0.19 -4.30 25.96
CA GLN A 133 0.54 -5.32 26.70
C GLN A 133 2.06 -5.17 26.51
N GLN A 134 2.51 -4.91 25.27
CA GLN A 134 3.93 -4.66 24.99
C GLN A 134 4.47 -3.44 25.75
N GLN A 135 3.71 -2.34 25.79
CA GLN A 135 4.09 -1.14 26.53
C GLN A 135 4.17 -1.37 28.05
N LEU A 136 3.21 -2.12 28.61
CA LEU A 136 3.25 -2.53 30.01
C LEU A 136 4.47 -3.39 30.33
N GLN A 137 4.85 -4.30 29.43
CA GLN A 137 6.06 -5.13 29.58
C GLN A 137 7.34 -4.29 29.55
N MET A 138 7.36 -3.18 28.80
CA MET A 138 8.44 -2.20 28.79
C MET A 138 8.41 -1.24 29.99
N GLY A 139 7.46 -1.40 30.93
CA GLY A 139 7.32 -0.56 32.11
C GLY A 139 6.68 0.80 31.86
N ASN A 140 6.09 1.01 30.68
CA ASN A 140 5.43 2.26 30.35
C ASN A 140 4.02 2.30 30.96
N MET A 141 3.86 3.06 32.04
CA MET A 141 2.61 3.13 32.80
C MET A 141 1.59 4.12 32.22
N ALA A 142 1.99 4.94 31.24
CA ALA A 142 1.11 5.91 30.57
C ALA A 142 -0.06 5.22 29.84
N VAL A 143 0.10 3.96 29.43
CA VAL A 143 -0.96 3.14 28.80
C VAL A 143 -2.10 2.74 29.74
N ARG A 144 -2.09 3.20 30.99
CA ARG A 144 -3.24 3.12 31.90
C ARG A 144 -4.13 4.35 31.83
N ASP A 145 -3.67 5.43 31.20
CA ASP A 145 -4.48 6.62 30.97
C ASP A 145 -5.57 6.29 29.93
N PRO A 146 -6.86 6.55 30.21
CA PRO A 146 -7.94 6.32 29.25
C PRO A 146 -7.72 7.00 27.90
N SER A 147 -7.18 8.22 27.86
CA SER A 147 -6.91 8.94 26.61
C SER A 147 -5.88 8.22 25.73
N VAL A 148 -4.88 7.59 26.34
CA VAL A 148 -3.88 6.79 25.63
C VAL A 148 -4.50 5.50 25.09
N VAL A 149 -5.36 4.85 25.88
CA VAL A 149 -6.06 3.64 25.45
C VAL A 149 -6.99 3.94 24.28
N ASP A 150 -7.79 5.01 24.38
CA ASP A 150 -8.70 5.44 23.33
C ASP A 150 -7.94 5.85 22.05
N GLY A 151 -6.83 6.57 22.20
CA GLY A 151 -5.96 6.93 21.07
C GLY A 151 -5.31 5.73 20.40
N ILE A 152 -4.87 4.71 21.16
CA ILE A 152 -4.36 3.45 20.59
C ILE A 152 -5.47 2.74 19.83
N LEU A 153 -6.68 2.66 20.39
CA LEU A 153 -7.80 2.01 19.74
C LEU A 153 -8.18 2.73 18.42
N GLU A 154 -8.11 4.06 18.38
CA GLU A 154 -8.38 4.81 17.16
C GLU A 154 -7.30 4.58 16.08
N ILE A 155 -6.04 4.50 16.51
CA ILE A 155 -4.93 4.11 15.62
C ILE A 155 -5.16 2.70 15.04
N THR A 156 -5.59 1.73 15.85
CA THR A 156 -5.78 0.35 15.39
C THR A 156 -7.06 0.17 14.56
N ARG A 157 -8.13 0.91 14.84
CA ARG A 157 -9.32 0.96 13.98
C ARG A 157 -9.00 1.38 12.56
N ARG A 158 -8.07 2.33 12.39
CA ARG A 158 -7.58 2.74 11.06
C ARG A 158 -6.87 1.61 10.31
N ALA A 159 -6.20 0.72 11.03
CA ALA A 159 -5.47 -0.40 10.44
C ALA A 159 -6.34 -1.66 10.25
N ALA A 160 -7.42 -1.80 11.02
CA ALA A 160 -8.25 -2.99 11.04
C ALA A 160 -8.78 -3.44 9.66
N PRO A 161 -9.26 -2.55 8.76
CA PRO A 161 -9.77 -2.98 7.45
C PRO A 161 -8.74 -3.75 6.61
N TRP A 162 -7.52 -3.25 6.48
CA TRP A 162 -6.50 -3.93 5.68
C TRP A 162 -5.94 -5.15 6.42
N GLN A 163 -5.82 -5.12 7.74
CA GLN A 163 -5.36 -6.28 8.51
C GLN A 163 -6.34 -7.45 8.42
N ALA A 164 -7.64 -7.16 8.50
CA ALA A 164 -8.68 -8.15 8.32
C ALA A 164 -8.67 -8.76 6.91
N ALA A 165 -8.54 -7.91 5.88
CA ALA A 165 -8.44 -8.36 4.51
C ALA A 165 -7.19 -9.23 4.29
N ALA A 166 -6.07 -8.89 4.93
CA ALA A 166 -4.86 -9.70 4.89
C ALA A 166 -5.08 -11.04 5.61
N ILE A 167 -5.70 -11.08 6.79
CA ILE A 167 -6.00 -12.35 7.48
C ILE A 167 -6.81 -13.29 6.58
N GLU A 168 -7.85 -12.77 5.92
CA GLU A 168 -8.65 -13.56 4.98
C GLU A 168 -7.88 -14.00 3.73
N LEU A 169 -7.04 -13.14 3.16
CA LEU A 169 -6.14 -13.52 2.07
C LEU A 169 -5.17 -14.61 2.51
N GLY A 170 -4.66 -14.53 3.75
CA GLY A 170 -3.83 -15.55 4.38
C GLY A 170 -4.54 -16.88 4.45
N ARG A 171 -5.79 -16.90 4.96
CA ARG A 171 -6.64 -18.10 5.01
C ARG A 171 -6.84 -18.69 3.61
N HIS A 172 -7.16 -17.84 2.64
CA HIS A 172 -7.37 -18.26 1.26
C HIS A 172 -6.11 -18.84 0.61
N ALA A 173 -4.92 -18.39 1.02
CA ALA A 173 -3.65 -18.84 0.46
C ALA A 173 -3.18 -20.21 0.99
N ILE A 174 -3.67 -20.66 2.15
CA ILE A 174 -3.27 -21.93 2.74
C ILE A 174 -3.64 -23.09 1.81
N GLY A 175 -2.64 -23.92 1.48
CA GLY A 175 -2.77 -25.02 0.52
C GLY A 175 -2.86 -24.58 -0.96
N ARG A 176 -2.89 -23.27 -1.25
CA ARG A 176 -2.89 -22.73 -2.63
C ARG A 176 -1.54 -22.21 -3.07
N VAL A 177 -0.84 -21.55 -2.15
CA VAL A 177 0.37 -20.80 -2.46
C VAL A 177 1.62 -21.56 -2.05
N SER A 178 2.56 -21.68 -2.99
CA SER A 178 3.89 -22.23 -2.75
C SER A 178 4.95 -21.52 -3.61
N VAL A 179 6.18 -21.49 -3.12
CA VAL A 179 7.33 -20.95 -3.85
C VAL A 179 8.45 -21.97 -3.92
N VAL A 180 9.24 -21.89 -4.98
CA VAL A 180 10.53 -22.58 -5.12
C VAL A 180 11.60 -21.52 -5.23
N VAL A 181 12.67 -21.65 -4.45
CA VAL A 181 13.73 -20.65 -4.39
C VAL A 181 15.11 -21.26 -4.53
N ASP A 182 16.02 -20.48 -5.12
CA ASP A 182 17.46 -20.67 -4.94
C ASP A 182 17.93 -19.66 -3.91
N GLU A 183 18.55 -20.08 -2.81
CA GLU A 183 18.95 -19.17 -1.74
C GLU A 183 20.34 -19.46 -1.18
N VAL A 184 20.94 -18.46 -0.55
CA VAL A 184 22.18 -18.53 0.22
C VAL A 184 22.04 -17.70 1.48
N THR A 185 22.65 -18.14 2.58
CA THR A 185 22.65 -17.40 3.85
C THR A 185 24.02 -16.79 4.12
N VAL A 186 24.04 -15.51 4.50
CA VAL A 186 25.24 -14.74 4.83
C VAL A 186 25.05 -13.99 6.16
N ARG A 187 26.11 -13.39 6.70
CA ARG A 187 26.09 -12.79 8.06
C ARG A 187 25.91 -11.28 8.08
N ASP A 188 26.13 -10.60 6.96
CA ASP A 188 26.10 -9.15 6.89
C ASP A 188 25.32 -8.65 5.67
N ARG A 189 24.76 -7.45 5.84
CA ARG A 189 23.91 -6.79 4.85
C ARG A 189 24.65 -6.49 3.55
N GLU A 190 25.88 -6.00 3.64
CA GLU A 190 26.66 -5.59 2.47
C GLU A 190 26.91 -6.78 1.53
N THR A 191 27.31 -7.92 2.09
CA THR A 191 27.46 -9.17 1.34
C THR A 191 26.13 -9.66 0.80
N ALA A 192 25.05 -9.56 1.57
CA ALA A 192 23.72 -9.98 1.13
C ALA A 192 23.25 -9.17 -0.09
N GLU A 193 23.40 -7.85 -0.06
CA GLU A 193 23.03 -6.96 -1.16
C GLU A 193 23.93 -7.17 -2.39
N ARG A 194 25.23 -7.40 -2.18
CA ARG A 194 26.15 -7.75 -3.27
C ARG A 194 25.73 -9.07 -3.93
N PHE A 195 25.47 -10.11 -3.14
CA PHE A 195 25.04 -11.41 -3.64
C PHE A 195 23.68 -11.33 -4.34
N ALA A 196 22.74 -10.52 -3.86
CA ALA A 196 21.47 -10.29 -4.54
C ALA A 196 21.67 -9.72 -5.94
N ARG A 197 22.54 -8.72 -6.10
CA ARG A 197 22.85 -8.14 -7.42
C ARG A 197 23.53 -9.15 -8.36
N LEU A 198 24.45 -9.96 -7.84
CA LEU A 198 25.11 -11.02 -8.62
C LEU A 198 24.11 -12.11 -9.03
N LEU A 199 23.24 -12.54 -8.12
CA LEU A 199 22.21 -13.54 -8.39
C LEU A 199 21.17 -13.02 -9.41
N ALA A 200 20.81 -11.74 -9.33
CA ALA A 200 19.92 -11.06 -10.27
C ALA A 200 20.55 -10.91 -11.67
N SER A 201 21.87 -10.75 -11.76
CA SER A 201 22.57 -10.67 -13.05
C SER A 201 22.56 -11.99 -13.86
N GLY A 202 22.27 -13.11 -13.20
CA GLY A 202 22.20 -14.42 -13.84
C GLY A 202 23.57 -14.99 -14.28
N GLY A 203 23.52 -16.03 -15.11
CA GLY A 203 24.70 -16.67 -15.70
C GLY A 203 25.75 -17.15 -14.69
N ASN A 204 27.02 -17.08 -15.08
CA ASN A 204 28.14 -17.56 -14.25
C ASN A 204 28.29 -16.82 -12.92
N LEU A 205 27.82 -15.58 -12.81
CA LEU A 205 27.86 -14.81 -11.56
C LEU A 205 26.84 -15.34 -10.55
N ALA A 206 25.62 -15.65 -11.00
CA ALA A 206 24.63 -16.34 -10.18
C ALA A 206 25.11 -17.73 -9.74
N GLU A 207 25.76 -18.48 -10.64
CA GLU A 207 26.29 -19.80 -10.31
C GLU A 207 27.39 -19.74 -9.24
N GLN A 208 28.21 -18.68 -9.21
CA GLN A 208 29.21 -18.47 -8.15
C GLN A 208 28.54 -18.27 -6.79
N VAL A 209 27.51 -17.42 -6.72
CA VAL A 209 26.73 -17.22 -5.49
C VAL A 209 26.10 -18.53 -5.01
N LEU A 210 25.54 -19.32 -5.95
CA LEU A 210 24.91 -20.59 -5.64
C LEU A 210 25.89 -21.77 -5.48
N ALA A 211 27.20 -21.51 -5.50
CA ALA A 211 28.25 -22.46 -5.14
C ALA A 211 28.80 -22.21 -3.73
N GLU A 212 28.40 -21.11 -3.08
CA GLU A 212 28.83 -20.76 -1.72
C GLU A 212 28.36 -21.79 -0.69
N PRO A 213 29.14 -22.04 0.38
CA PRO A 213 28.69 -22.86 1.50
C PRO A 213 27.38 -22.33 2.09
N GLY A 214 26.37 -23.19 2.22
CA GLY A 214 25.04 -22.81 2.70
C GLY A 214 24.07 -22.35 1.62
N ALA A 215 24.47 -22.38 0.35
CA ALA A 215 23.54 -22.25 -0.77
C ALA A 215 22.65 -23.51 -0.92
N ARG A 216 21.39 -23.30 -1.30
CA ARG A 216 20.40 -24.34 -1.60
C ARG A 216 19.67 -23.99 -2.89
N ARG A 217 19.56 -24.95 -3.80
CA ARG A 217 18.82 -24.80 -5.05
C ARG A 217 17.49 -25.53 -4.98
N GLY A 218 16.46 -24.95 -5.58
CA GLY A 218 15.14 -25.57 -5.66
C GLY A 218 14.48 -25.86 -4.31
N ALA A 219 14.77 -25.07 -3.27
CA ALA A 219 14.11 -25.21 -1.98
C ALA A 219 12.63 -24.83 -2.11
N ALA A 220 11.73 -25.77 -1.79
CA ALA A 220 10.29 -25.58 -1.95
C ALA A 220 9.62 -25.30 -0.60
N TYR A 221 8.76 -24.28 -0.58
CA TYR A 221 8.03 -23.82 0.60
C TYR A 221 6.55 -23.65 0.26
N ALA A 222 5.66 -24.02 1.18
CA ALA A 222 4.22 -23.87 1.00
C ALA A 222 3.59 -23.18 2.21
N ALA A 223 2.60 -22.30 1.96
CA ALA A 223 2.06 -21.40 2.98
C ALA A 223 1.48 -22.11 4.21
N GLY A 224 0.92 -23.31 4.02
CA GLY A 224 0.32 -24.10 5.11
C GLY A 224 1.28 -24.99 5.89
N THR A 225 2.49 -25.24 5.38
CA THR A 225 3.45 -26.17 6.02
C THR A 225 4.71 -25.48 6.51
N ASP A 226 5.04 -24.30 5.98
CA ASP A 226 6.18 -23.48 6.41
C ASP A 226 5.71 -22.04 6.60
N THR A 227 4.94 -21.81 7.68
CA THR A 227 4.31 -20.52 7.97
C THR A 227 5.33 -19.41 8.25
N GLU A 228 6.47 -19.78 8.85
CA GLU A 228 7.58 -18.85 9.09
C GLU A 228 8.10 -18.28 7.76
N ARG A 229 8.40 -19.12 6.76
CA ARG A 229 8.83 -18.64 5.44
C ARG A 229 7.70 -17.98 4.67
N ALA A 230 6.46 -18.45 4.84
CA ALA A 230 5.29 -17.88 4.19
C ALA A 230 4.99 -16.43 4.61
N GLY A 231 5.37 -16.05 5.84
CA GLY A 231 5.32 -14.67 6.32
C GLY A 231 6.44 -13.76 5.80
N THR A 232 7.39 -14.28 5.02
CA THR A 232 8.53 -13.51 4.50
C THR A 232 8.34 -13.00 3.08
N ILE A 233 9.20 -12.06 2.66
CA ILE A 233 9.16 -11.46 1.33
C ILE A 233 9.26 -12.47 0.17
N LEU A 234 9.73 -13.70 0.41
CA LEU A 234 9.75 -14.77 -0.60
C LEU A 234 8.38 -15.05 -1.21
N PHE A 235 7.31 -14.97 -0.41
CA PHE A 235 5.94 -15.19 -0.87
C PHE A 235 5.30 -13.93 -1.46
N GLY A 236 5.95 -12.78 -1.28
CA GLY A 236 5.45 -11.45 -1.63
C GLY A 236 6.01 -10.86 -2.91
N VAL A 237 6.75 -11.64 -3.69
CA VAL A 237 7.37 -11.17 -4.93
C VAL A 237 7.08 -12.13 -6.09
N PRO A 238 7.08 -11.65 -7.35
CA PRO A 238 6.88 -12.49 -8.51
C PRO A 238 8.08 -13.41 -8.79
N GLU A 239 7.85 -14.43 -9.61
CA GLU A 239 8.91 -15.28 -10.16
C GLU A 239 10.00 -14.45 -10.85
N GLY A 240 11.25 -14.87 -10.70
CA GLY A 240 12.44 -14.18 -11.19
C GLY A 240 12.97 -13.09 -10.26
N THR A 241 12.20 -12.68 -9.25
CA THR A 241 12.65 -11.65 -8.29
C THR A 241 13.77 -12.18 -7.40
N VAL A 242 14.77 -11.33 -7.15
CA VAL A 242 15.82 -11.58 -6.16
C VAL A 242 15.62 -10.68 -4.94
N VAL A 243 15.75 -11.25 -3.75
CA VAL A 243 15.61 -10.55 -2.48
C VAL A 243 16.83 -10.76 -1.60
N ALA A 244 17.15 -9.76 -0.77
CA ALA A 244 18.03 -9.89 0.39
C ALA A 244 17.30 -9.37 1.61
N TYR A 245 17.17 -10.19 2.66
CA TYR A 245 16.40 -9.84 3.84
C TYR A 245 16.86 -10.66 5.06
N GLN A 246 16.44 -10.26 6.25
CA GLN A 246 16.62 -11.06 7.46
C GLN A 246 15.30 -11.80 7.76
N PRO A 247 15.26 -13.15 7.69
CA PRO A 247 14.06 -13.90 8.08
C PRO A 247 13.65 -13.64 9.52
N ASN A 248 14.65 -13.51 10.40
CA ASN A 248 14.48 -13.09 11.78
C ASN A 248 15.54 -12.03 12.14
N PRO A 249 15.16 -10.75 12.29
CA PRO A 249 16.08 -9.66 12.63
C PRO A 249 16.87 -9.89 13.92
N ALA A 250 16.36 -10.69 14.86
CA ALA A 250 17.05 -10.98 16.12
C ALA A 250 18.30 -11.86 15.95
N ASN A 251 18.40 -12.62 14.86
CA ASN A 251 19.45 -13.63 14.66
C ASN A 251 20.63 -13.14 13.80
N ALA A 252 20.62 -11.87 13.37
CA ALA A 252 21.64 -11.22 12.54
C ALA A 252 22.03 -11.99 11.25
N SER A 253 21.24 -12.97 10.80
CA SER A 253 21.47 -13.71 9.56
C SER A 253 20.68 -13.10 8.40
N TRP A 254 21.31 -13.07 7.23
CA TRP A 254 20.73 -12.57 5.99
C TRP A 254 20.49 -13.72 5.03
N SER A 255 19.30 -13.82 4.47
CA SER A 255 18.97 -14.70 3.34
C SER A 255 19.00 -13.88 2.06
N VAL A 256 19.65 -14.41 1.04
CA VAL A 256 19.61 -13.93 -0.34
C VAL A 256 18.96 -15.01 -1.17
N ALA A 257 17.85 -14.70 -1.83
CA ALA A 257 17.08 -15.71 -2.55
C ALA A 257 16.56 -15.17 -3.88
N ARG A 258 16.54 -16.05 -4.89
CA ARG A 258 15.79 -15.86 -6.13
C ARG A 258 14.54 -16.73 -6.08
N VAL A 259 13.39 -16.13 -6.32
CA VAL A 259 12.14 -16.90 -6.51
C VAL A 259 12.18 -17.50 -7.91
N VAL A 260 12.36 -18.82 -7.97
CA VAL A 260 12.45 -19.58 -9.22
C VAL A 260 11.06 -19.95 -9.73
N GLN A 261 10.12 -20.16 -8.82
CA GLN A 261 8.74 -20.47 -9.18
C GLN A 261 7.80 -19.97 -8.09
N ARG A 262 6.64 -19.43 -8.48
CA ARG A 262 5.51 -19.17 -7.59
C ARG A 262 4.26 -19.83 -8.15
N ARG A 263 3.57 -20.59 -7.31
CA ARG A 263 2.28 -21.23 -7.64
C ARG A 263 1.18 -20.70 -6.72
N THR A 264 -0.01 -20.53 -7.27
CA THR A 264 -1.20 -20.05 -6.57
C THR A 264 -2.45 -20.91 -6.83
N ASP A 265 -2.27 -21.99 -7.59
CA ASP A 265 -3.34 -22.85 -8.12
C ASP A 265 -3.56 -24.13 -7.31
N GLY A 266 -2.96 -24.23 -6.12
CA GLY A 266 -3.16 -25.36 -5.23
C GLY A 266 -4.64 -25.50 -4.79
N PRO A 267 -5.05 -26.70 -4.34
CA PRO A 267 -6.45 -27.01 -4.04
C PRO A 267 -7.03 -26.18 -2.88
N GLY A 268 -6.17 -25.60 -2.04
CA GLY A 268 -6.57 -24.96 -0.79
C GLY A 268 -6.70 -25.97 0.34
N ASP A 269 -6.49 -25.53 1.58
CA ASP A 269 -6.62 -26.36 2.77
C ASP A 269 -7.24 -25.56 3.93
N PRO A 270 -8.59 -25.47 3.98
CA PRO A 270 -9.28 -24.73 5.03
C PRO A 270 -9.02 -25.28 6.44
N ALA A 271 -8.86 -26.60 6.57
CA ALA A 271 -8.62 -27.24 7.86
C ALA A 271 -7.24 -26.88 8.43
N ALA A 272 -6.22 -26.77 7.58
CA ALA A 272 -4.93 -26.23 7.98
C ALA A 272 -5.00 -24.73 8.31
N ALA A 273 -5.80 -23.95 7.57
CA ALA A 273 -5.96 -22.52 7.82
C ALA A 273 -6.55 -22.21 9.20
N GLU A 274 -7.50 -23.04 9.68
CA GLU A 274 -8.11 -22.91 11.02
C GLU A 274 -7.13 -23.16 12.17
N GLN A 275 -6.00 -23.84 11.91
CA GLN A 275 -4.99 -24.12 12.92
C GLN A 275 -3.99 -22.98 13.13
N LEU A 276 -3.97 -22.01 12.21
CA LEU A 276 -3.02 -20.90 12.25
C LEU A 276 -3.55 -19.75 13.10
N SER A 277 -2.62 -19.07 13.78
CA SER A 277 -2.93 -17.85 14.50
C SER A 277 -3.29 -16.70 13.56
N GLN A 278 -4.00 -15.70 14.07
CA GLN A 278 -4.33 -14.50 13.28
C GLN A 278 -3.06 -13.75 12.82
N SER A 279 -2.00 -13.73 13.61
CA SER A 279 -0.73 -13.08 13.23
C SER A 279 -0.01 -13.82 12.11
N GLU A 280 -0.02 -15.16 12.11
CA GLU A 280 0.51 -15.94 10.98
C GLU A 280 -0.30 -15.69 9.71
N LEU A 281 -1.63 -15.74 9.79
CA LEU A 281 -2.52 -15.46 8.66
C LEU A 281 -2.34 -14.04 8.12
N LEU A 282 -2.23 -13.04 8.99
CA LEU A 282 -1.94 -11.66 8.64
C LEU A 282 -0.62 -11.56 7.85
N ASN A 283 0.46 -12.14 8.38
CA ASN A 283 1.77 -12.07 7.74
C ASN A 283 1.75 -12.76 6.37
N ILE A 284 1.12 -13.93 6.24
CA ILE A 284 0.99 -14.64 4.97
C ILE A 284 0.17 -13.82 3.97
N GLY A 285 -0.97 -13.27 4.42
CA GLY A 285 -1.86 -12.48 3.59
C GLY A 285 -1.26 -11.19 3.07
N ILE A 286 -0.44 -10.52 3.87
CA ILE A 286 0.38 -9.38 3.42
C ILE A 286 1.24 -9.80 2.23
N ARG A 287 1.95 -10.94 2.32
CA ARG A 287 2.80 -11.43 1.22
C ARG A 287 1.97 -11.76 0.00
N VAL A 288 0.83 -12.43 0.17
CA VAL A 288 -0.08 -12.69 -0.95
C VAL A 288 -0.47 -11.39 -1.64
N ALA A 289 -0.89 -10.37 -0.88
CA ALA A 289 -1.27 -9.07 -1.44
C ALA A 289 -0.12 -8.37 -2.17
N GLN A 290 1.11 -8.40 -1.62
CA GLN A 290 2.29 -7.83 -2.27
C GLN A 290 2.57 -8.48 -3.63
N ALA A 291 2.46 -9.81 -3.71
CA ALA A 291 2.74 -10.52 -4.96
C ALA A 291 1.73 -10.19 -6.07
N GLU A 292 0.46 -9.91 -5.73
CA GLU A 292 -0.56 -9.50 -6.70
C GLU A 292 -0.28 -8.12 -7.32
N GLN A 293 0.60 -7.31 -6.72
CA GLN A 293 1.05 -6.05 -7.32
C GLN A 293 1.94 -6.29 -8.55
N GLY A 294 2.49 -7.50 -8.71
CA GLY A 294 3.40 -7.85 -9.79
C GLY A 294 4.66 -6.98 -9.79
N ASN A 295 5.01 -6.43 -10.96
CA ASN A 295 6.17 -5.55 -11.12
C ASN A 295 5.85 -4.06 -10.88
N ASN A 296 4.72 -3.75 -10.23
CA ASN A 296 4.31 -2.36 -9.95
C ASN A 296 4.78 -1.96 -8.54
N PRO A 297 5.91 -1.25 -8.40
CA PRO A 297 6.40 -0.85 -7.09
C PRO A 297 5.47 0.20 -6.46
N VAL A 298 5.34 0.14 -5.14
CA VAL A 298 4.78 1.24 -4.35
C VAL A 298 5.81 2.35 -4.29
N VAL A 299 5.43 3.55 -4.72
CA VAL A 299 6.28 4.73 -4.62
C VAL A 299 5.56 5.82 -3.85
N VAL A 300 6.13 6.21 -2.73
CA VAL A 300 5.54 7.17 -1.78
C VAL A 300 6.19 8.53 -1.96
N ASN A 301 5.45 9.60 -1.65
CA ASN A 301 6.01 10.94 -1.59
C ASN A 301 7.21 10.97 -0.62
N PRO A 302 8.41 11.39 -1.07
CA PRO A 302 9.63 11.29 -0.28
C PRO A 302 9.57 11.98 1.09
N ARG A 303 8.70 12.97 1.27
CA ARG A 303 8.52 13.65 2.56
C ARG A 303 8.04 12.71 3.67
N PHE A 304 7.39 11.61 3.31
CA PHE A 304 6.91 10.63 4.27
C PHE A 304 7.92 9.49 4.47
N GLY A 305 8.82 9.26 3.53
CA GLY A 305 9.84 8.21 3.59
C GLY A 305 9.81 7.31 2.37
N VAL A 306 10.30 6.08 2.53
CA VAL A 306 10.31 5.05 1.50
C VAL A 306 9.50 3.85 1.93
N TRP A 307 8.77 3.27 0.99
CA TRP A 307 8.09 2.01 1.20
C TRP A 307 9.14 0.90 1.29
N ASP A 308 9.15 0.17 2.41
CA ASP A 308 9.96 -1.02 2.59
C ASP A 308 9.09 -2.26 2.28
N PRO A 309 9.28 -2.92 1.13
CA PRO A 309 8.51 -4.12 0.80
C PRO A 309 8.86 -5.29 1.72
N VAL A 310 10.08 -5.35 2.27
CA VAL A 310 10.47 -6.44 3.18
C VAL A 310 9.72 -6.31 4.49
N GLY A 311 9.71 -5.12 5.08
CA GLY A 311 8.96 -4.82 6.31
C GLY A 311 7.46 -4.61 6.11
N PHE A 312 6.99 -4.40 4.88
CA PHE A 312 5.62 -3.96 4.55
C PHE A 312 5.19 -2.72 5.33
N ARG A 313 6.06 -1.69 5.33
CA ARG A 313 5.89 -0.49 6.15
C ARG A 313 6.60 0.71 5.55
N LEU A 314 6.28 1.90 6.03
CA LEU A 314 6.96 3.12 5.64
C LEU A 314 8.10 3.45 6.61
N VAL A 315 9.30 3.69 6.08
CA VAL A 315 10.51 3.90 6.88
C VAL A 315 11.34 5.06 6.34
N ALA A 316 12.33 5.50 7.12
CA ALA A 316 13.41 6.32 6.57
C ALA A 316 14.24 5.47 5.58
N PRO A 317 14.87 6.06 4.55
CA PRO A 317 15.68 5.32 3.56
C PRO A 317 16.73 4.38 4.17
N GLU A 318 17.39 4.81 5.24
CA GLU A 318 18.41 4.05 5.96
C GLU A 318 17.87 2.84 6.75
N ASP A 319 16.56 2.83 7.03
CA ASP A 319 15.89 1.85 7.90
C ASP A 319 15.21 0.71 7.12
N GLN A 320 15.37 0.65 5.79
CA GLN A 320 14.81 -0.44 4.98
C GLN A 320 15.33 -1.80 5.46
N ALA A 321 14.43 -2.76 5.66
CA ALA A 321 14.75 -4.09 6.19
C ALA A 321 15.46 -5.02 5.18
N GLY A 322 15.54 -4.62 3.92
CA GLY A 322 16.28 -5.38 2.91
C GLY A 322 16.20 -4.78 1.51
N LEU A 323 16.49 -5.63 0.53
CA LEU A 323 16.55 -5.28 -0.89
C LEU A 323 15.65 -6.22 -1.69
N VAL A 324 14.94 -5.66 -2.67
CA VAL A 324 14.14 -6.40 -3.67
C VAL A 324 14.56 -5.94 -5.05
N ILE A 325 14.93 -6.87 -5.92
CA ILE A 325 15.32 -6.65 -7.31
C ILE A 325 14.33 -7.41 -8.20
N LEU A 326 13.39 -6.67 -8.79
CA LEU A 326 12.40 -7.21 -9.71
C LEU A 326 13.06 -7.75 -11.00
N PRO A 327 12.45 -8.75 -11.66
CA PRO A 327 12.94 -9.23 -12.95
C PRO A 327 12.93 -8.12 -14.00
N SER A 328 13.92 -8.17 -14.91
CA SER A 328 14.03 -7.25 -16.06
C SER A 328 13.07 -7.59 -17.19
#